data_AF-A0A542UTT3-F1
#
_entry.id   AF-A0A542UTT3-F1
#
_cell.length_a   1.000
_cell.length_b   1.000
_cell.length_c   1.000
_cell.angle_alpha   90.00
_cell.angle_beta   90.00
_cell.angle_gamma   90.00
#
_symmetry.space_group_name_H-M   'P 1'
#
loop_
_entity.id
_entity.type
_entity.pdbx_description
1 polymer ?
#
loop_
_entity_poly.entity_id
_entity_poly.type
_entity_poly.pdbx_seq_one_letter_code
_entity_poly.pdbx_strand_id
1 'polypeptide(L)'
;MDVGFEKAKDGAPYARLGPGWVGFEQTLDDAVGSLPPRGSRETSVSTYWIDRALARVRQMVASGETGPFQGGNATTLSLIEGRVVASSDYELFDPEAMSGEMFADILQAWRGEVVRVRDEECPRIPDTYRGNPYPDQ
;
A
#
# COMPACT_ATOMS: atom_id res chain seq x y z
N MET A 1 16.77 -2.07 1.26
CA MET A 1 16.37 -0.71 1.65
C MET A 1 15.74 -0.82 3.01
N ASP A 2 16.06 0.10 3.94
CA ASP A 2 15.44 0.10 5.25
C ASP A 2 14.11 0.86 5.16
N VAL A 3 13.02 0.21 5.57
CA VAL A 3 11.70 0.83 5.68
C VAL A 3 11.44 1.22 7.13
N GLY A 4 11.07 2.47 7.34
CA GLY A 4 10.57 2.97 8.61
C GLY A 4 9.05 2.92 8.68
N PHE A 5 8.49 3.06 9.88
CA PHE A 5 7.05 3.12 10.10
C PHE A 5 6.68 4.34 10.93
N GLU A 6 5.66 5.06 10.49
CA GLU A 6 5.08 6.19 11.21
C GLU A 6 3.61 5.88 11.50
N LYS A 7 3.17 6.14 12.74
CA LYS A 7 1.76 5.96 13.12
C LYS A 7 0.99 7.27 12.91
N ALA A 8 -0.13 7.18 12.21
CA ALA A 8 -1.09 8.27 12.12
C ALA A 8 -1.85 8.46 13.45
N LYS A 9 -2.66 9.51 13.52
CA LYS A 9 -3.43 9.87 14.74
C LYS A 9 -4.43 8.79 15.17
N ASP A 10 -4.91 7.99 14.22
CA ASP A 10 -5.81 6.86 14.45
C ASP A 10 -5.07 5.56 14.79
N GLY A 11 -3.73 5.58 14.87
CA GLY A 11 -2.88 4.45 15.19
C GLY A 11 -2.50 3.57 13.98
N ALA A 12 -2.97 3.89 12.78
CA ALA A 12 -2.59 3.15 11.58
C ALA A 12 -1.11 3.35 11.23
N PRO A 13 -0.32 2.27 11.02
CA PRO A 13 1.08 2.40 10.62
C PRO A 13 1.18 2.61 9.10
N TYR A 14 2.01 3.55 8.70
CA TYR A 14 2.33 3.88 7.31
C TYR A 14 3.82 3.69 7.05
N ALA A 15 4.15 3.15 5.86
CA ALA A 15 5.53 2.94 5.44
C ALA A 15 6.20 4.29 5.11
N ARG A 16 7.46 4.42 5.51
CA ARG A 16 8.33 5.56 5.21
C ARG A 16 9.63 5.04 4.62
N LEU A 17 9.94 5.49 3.41
CA LEU A 17 11.07 5.06 2.59
C LEU A 17 12.20 6.11 2.57
N GLY A 18 11.91 7.33 3.04
CA GLY A 18 12.88 8.41 3.18
C GLY A 18 12.86 9.38 1.99
N PRO A 19 13.71 10.43 2.03
CA PRO A 19 13.57 11.63 1.20
C PRO A 19 13.77 11.43 -0.32
N GLY A 20 14.16 10.23 -0.76
CA GLY A 20 14.32 9.89 -2.18
C GLY A 20 13.14 9.13 -2.80
N TRP A 21 12.05 8.94 -2.06
CA TRP A 21 10.96 8.03 -2.42
C TRP A 21 9.58 8.63 -2.13
N VAL A 22 9.42 9.93 -2.37
CA VAL A 22 8.20 10.68 -2.05
C VAL A 22 7.03 10.18 -2.90
N GLY A 23 7.26 9.86 -4.17
CA GLY A 23 6.25 9.30 -5.06
C GLY A 23 5.75 7.94 -4.59
N PHE A 24 6.65 7.07 -4.11
CA PHE A 24 6.25 5.80 -3.50
C PHE A 24 5.53 5.99 -2.17
N GLU A 25 5.97 6.90 -1.30
CA GLU A 25 5.26 7.19 -0.04
C GLU A 25 3.83 7.67 -0.31
N GLN A 26 3.66 8.62 -1.23
CA GLN A 26 2.33 9.10 -1.62
C GLN A 26 1.46 7.99 -2.23
N THR A 27 2.06 7.14 -3.07
CA THR A 27 1.31 6.05 -3.72
C THR A 27 0.95 4.93 -2.74
N LEU A 28 1.81 4.62 -1.77
CA LEU A 28 1.51 3.65 -0.72
C LEU A 28 0.39 4.15 0.20
N ASP A 29 0.38 5.45 0.53
CA ASP A 29 -0.64 6.09 1.35
C ASP A 29 -1.99 6.17 0.62
N ASP A 30 -2.01 6.39 -0.70
CA ASP A 30 -3.23 6.54 -1.51
C ASP A 30 -3.78 5.22 -2.09
N ALA A 31 -2.92 4.32 -2.57
CA ALA A 31 -3.31 3.14 -3.34
C ALA A 31 -3.27 1.83 -2.56
N VAL A 32 -2.52 1.73 -1.45
CA VAL A 32 -2.39 0.49 -0.66
C VAL A 32 -3.03 0.69 0.72
N GLY A 33 -2.38 1.41 1.62
CA GLY A 33 -2.89 1.67 2.97
C GLY A 33 -3.00 0.45 3.89
N SER A 34 -3.08 0.73 5.20
CA SER A 34 -3.31 -0.23 6.29
C SER A 34 -4.74 -0.16 6.85
N LEU A 35 -5.63 0.56 6.16
CA LEU A 35 -7.03 0.67 6.52
C LEU A 35 -7.83 -0.51 5.96
N PRO A 36 -8.87 -0.97 6.67
CA PRO A 36 -9.74 -2.02 6.17
C PRO A 36 -10.44 -1.57 4.88
N PRO A 37 -10.75 -2.50 3.96
CA PRO A 37 -11.50 -2.16 2.76
C PRO A 37 -12.88 -1.62 3.14
N ARG A 38 -13.42 -0.72 2.31
CA ARG A 38 -14.73 -0.12 2.54
C ARG A 38 -15.80 -1.20 2.67
N GLY A 39 -16.69 -1.05 3.66
CA GLY A 39 -17.71 -2.06 3.98
C GLY A 39 -17.24 -3.23 4.85
N SER A 40 -15.95 -3.31 5.19
CA SER A 40 -15.44 -4.32 6.13
C SER A 40 -16.02 -4.14 7.54
N ARG A 41 -16.21 -5.27 8.24
CA ARG A 41 -16.56 -5.30 9.67
C ARG A 41 -15.37 -5.12 10.59
N GLU A 42 -14.15 -5.08 10.06
CA GLU A 42 -12.93 -4.88 10.83
C GLU A 42 -12.93 -3.51 11.52
N THR A 43 -12.73 -3.52 12.83
CA THR A 43 -12.72 -2.31 13.66
C THR A 43 -11.34 -1.69 13.81
N SER A 44 -10.29 -2.42 13.39
CA SER A 44 -8.88 -2.06 13.50
C SER A 44 -8.21 -2.01 12.12
N VAL A 45 -6.88 -1.85 12.10
CA VAL A 45 -6.05 -1.89 10.89
C VAL A 45 -6.13 -3.26 10.20
N SER A 46 -5.86 -3.27 8.89
CA SER A 46 -6.00 -4.43 8.02
C SER A 46 -4.81 -4.58 7.08
N THR A 47 -4.43 -5.83 6.79
CA THR A 47 -3.42 -6.15 5.77
C THR A 47 -4.01 -6.31 4.38
N TYR A 48 -5.33 -6.20 4.21
CA TYR A 48 -6.03 -6.57 2.97
C TYR A 48 -5.40 -5.99 1.69
N TRP A 49 -5.17 -4.68 1.65
CA TRP A 49 -4.62 -4.03 0.46
C TRP A 49 -3.13 -4.33 0.26
N ILE A 50 -2.38 -4.45 1.35
CA ILE A 50 -0.97 -4.87 1.31
C ILE A 50 -0.86 -6.29 0.75
N ASP A 51 -1.70 -7.20 1.22
CA ASP A 51 -1.75 -8.60 0.76
C ASP A 51 -2.12 -8.67 -0.73
N ARG A 52 -3.10 -7.87 -1.16
CA ARG A 52 -3.51 -7.78 -2.58
C ARG A 52 -2.38 -7.27 -3.46
N ALA A 53 -1.75 -6.15 -3.09
CA ALA A 53 -0.63 -5.57 -3.84
C ALA A 53 0.58 -6.52 -3.87
N LEU A 54 0.91 -7.17 -2.75
CA LEU A 54 2.01 -8.10 -2.63
C LEU A 54 1.80 -9.36 -3.49
N ALA A 55 0.60 -9.93 -3.46
CA ALA A 55 0.27 -11.09 -4.30
C ALA A 55 0.38 -10.73 -5.78
N ARG A 56 -0.15 -9.56 -6.17
CA ARG A 56 -0.17 -9.13 -7.57
C ARG A 56 1.22 -8.80 -8.10
N VAL A 57 2.05 -8.06 -7.36
CA VAL A 57 3.42 -7.75 -7.80
C VAL A 57 4.26 -9.03 -7.95
N ARG A 58 4.16 -9.97 -7.00
CA ARG A 58 4.87 -11.26 -7.08
C ARG A 58 4.43 -12.08 -8.29
N GLN A 59 3.12 -12.15 -8.54
CA GLN A 59 2.58 -12.84 -9.70
C GLN A 59 3.11 -12.23 -11.01
N MET A 60 3.02 -10.90 -11.16
CA MET A 60 3.43 -10.21 -12.39
C MET A 60 4.94 -10.32 -12.63
N VAL A 61 5.76 -10.23 -11.57
CA VAL A 61 7.21 -10.46 -11.68
C VAL A 61 7.50 -11.88 -12.16
N ALA A 62 6.82 -12.88 -11.59
CA ALA A 62 7.03 -14.29 -11.97
C ALA A 62 6.56 -14.61 -13.39
N SER A 63 5.50 -13.97 -13.88
CA SER A 63 4.97 -14.17 -15.23
C SER A 63 5.61 -13.28 -16.30
N GLY A 64 6.41 -12.28 -15.90
CA GLY A 64 6.91 -11.25 -16.81
C GLY A 64 5.82 -10.32 -17.35
N GLU A 65 4.67 -10.25 -16.68
CA GLU A 65 3.56 -9.35 -17.05
C GLU A 65 3.94 -7.89 -16.81
N THR A 66 3.43 -6.98 -17.63
CA THR A 66 3.63 -5.53 -17.51
C THR A 66 2.28 -4.84 -17.53
N GLY A 67 2.12 -3.78 -16.74
CA GLY A 67 0.89 -2.99 -16.67
C GLY A 67 0.57 -2.50 -15.25
N PRO A 68 -0.55 -1.75 -15.11
CA PRO A 68 -1.04 -1.29 -13.81
C PRO A 68 -1.55 -2.46 -12.97
N PHE A 69 -1.36 -2.38 -11.66
CA PHE A 69 -1.75 -3.45 -10.75
C PHE A 69 -2.41 -3.02 -9.45
N GLN A 70 -2.23 -1.76 -9.05
CA GLN A 70 -2.88 -1.16 -7.90
C GLN A 70 -3.04 0.33 -8.15
N GLY A 71 -4.20 0.90 -7.81
CA GLY A 71 -4.49 2.32 -8.01
C GLY A 71 -5.22 2.91 -6.80
N GLY A 72 -4.94 4.17 -6.53
CA GLY A 72 -5.58 4.98 -5.51
C GLY A 72 -6.52 6.03 -6.12
N ASN A 73 -6.70 7.16 -5.44
CA ASN A 73 -7.52 8.26 -5.95
C ASN A 73 -6.77 9.12 -6.97
N ALA A 74 -5.44 9.21 -6.85
CA ALA A 74 -4.59 10.10 -7.65
C ALA A 74 -3.26 9.47 -8.06
N THR A 75 -3.05 8.20 -7.70
CA THR A 75 -1.79 7.49 -7.91
C THR A 75 -2.02 6.10 -8.47
N THR A 76 -1.05 5.63 -9.25
CA THR A 76 -1.06 4.30 -9.87
C THR A 76 0.28 3.61 -9.64
N LEU A 77 0.24 2.32 -9.30
CA LEU A 77 1.37 1.41 -9.32
C LEU A 77 1.30 0.53 -10.56
N SER A 78 2.37 0.54 -11.34
CA SER A 78 2.54 -0.32 -12.51
C SER A 78 3.80 -1.17 -12.39
N LEU A 79 3.80 -2.37 -12.95
CA LEU A 79 5.02 -3.14 -13.17
C LEU A 79 5.45 -2.96 -14.63
N ILE A 80 6.67 -2.50 -14.87
CA ILE A 80 7.26 -2.31 -16.20
C ILE A 80 8.64 -2.95 -16.20
N GLU A 81 8.84 -3.99 -17.01
CA GLU A 81 10.13 -4.68 -17.16
C GLU A 81 10.74 -5.12 -15.81
N GLY A 82 9.90 -5.65 -14.90
CA GLY A 82 10.33 -6.11 -13.58
C GLY A 82 10.56 -4.99 -12.54
N ARG A 83 10.27 -3.74 -12.88
CA ARG A 83 10.34 -2.59 -11.97
C ARG A 83 8.94 -2.10 -11.62
N VAL A 84 8.68 -1.87 -10.34
CA VAL A 84 7.47 -1.14 -9.94
C VAL A 84 7.72 0.34 -10.19
N VAL A 85 6.75 0.98 -10.83
CA VAL A 85 6.71 2.42 -11.08
C VAL A 85 5.53 3.01 -10.33
N ALA A 86 5.81 4.00 -9.48
CA ALA A 86 4.84 4.85 -8.85
C ALA A 86 4.63 6.09 -9.72
N SER A 87 3.38 6.39 -10.09
CA SER A 87 3.02 7.55 -10.90
C SER A 87 1.82 8.29 -10.32
N SER A 88 1.77 9.60 -10.53
CA SER A 88 0.59 10.43 -10.22
C SER A 88 -0.21 10.70 -11.49
N ASP A 89 -1.53 10.50 -11.41
CA ASP A 89 -2.46 10.80 -12.51
C ASP A 89 -2.62 12.31 -12.74
N TYR A 90 -2.20 13.13 -11.77
CA TYR A 90 -2.30 14.59 -11.76
C TYR A 90 -0.93 15.28 -11.61
N GLU A 91 0.17 14.61 -11.95
CA GLU A 91 1.53 15.15 -11.94
C GLU A 91 1.96 15.73 -10.57
N LEU A 92 1.51 15.13 -9.47
CA LEU A 92 1.87 15.56 -8.11
C LEU A 92 3.34 15.31 -7.75
N PHE A 93 4.00 14.39 -8.46
CA PHE A 93 5.41 14.04 -8.33
C PHE A 93 5.93 13.41 -9.63
N ASP A 94 7.25 13.45 -9.82
CA ASP A 94 7.93 12.74 -10.91
C ASP A 94 7.89 11.23 -10.69
N PRO A 95 7.63 10.40 -11.73
CA PRO A 95 7.56 8.96 -11.57
C PRO A 95 8.83 8.35 -10.95
N GLU A 96 8.63 7.53 -9.94
CA GLU A 96 9.72 6.83 -9.25
C GLU A 96 9.68 5.34 -9.58
N ALA A 97 10.85 4.69 -9.63
CA ALA A 97 10.92 3.27 -9.97
C ALA A 97 11.91 2.48 -9.10
N MET A 98 11.46 1.36 -8.54
CA MET A 98 12.29 0.38 -7.84
C MET A 98 12.08 -1.03 -8.41
N SER A 99 12.96 -1.98 -8.09
CA SER A 99 12.75 -3.37 -8.51
C SER A 99 11.49 -3.97 -7.87
N GLY A 100 10.80 -4.87 -8.59
CA GLY A 100 9.65 -5.61 -8.06
C GLY A 100 9.95 -6.37 -6.76
N GLU A 101 11.14 -6.94 -6.64
CA GLU A 101 11.60 -7.65 -5.43
C GLU A 101 11.69 -6.71 -4.22
N MET A 102 12.40 -5.58 -4.37
CA MET A 102 12.49 -4.55 -3.33
C MET A 102 11.11 -4.03 -2.89
N PHE A 103 10.21 -3.80 -3.84
CA PHE A 103 8.84 -3.37 -3.51
C PHE A 103 8.09 -4.46 -2.73
N ALA A 104 8.23 -5.73 -3.12
CA ALA A 104 7.65 -6.85 -2.39
C ALA A 104 8.21 -6.97 -0.96
N ASP A 105 9.50 -6.72 -0.76
CA ASP A 105 10.13 -6.71 0.58
C ASP A 105 9.58 -5.58 1.46
N ILE A 106 9.38 -4.38 0.89
CA ILE A 106 8.75 -3.25 1.58
C ILE A 106 7.34 -3.61 2.03
N LEU A 107 6.52 -4.17 1.13
CA LEU A 107 5.16 -4.60 1.47
C LEU A 107 5.15 -5.71 2.53
N GLN A 108 6.10 -6.65 2.46
CA GLN A 108 6.22 -7.73 3.42
C GLN A 108 6.59 -7.21 4.82
N ALA A 109 7.49 -6.24 4.90
CA ALA A 109 7.85 -5.58 6.16
C ALA A 109 6.69 -4.77 6.73
N TRP A 110 6.01 -3.98 5.89
CA TRP A 110 4.84 -3.21 6.31
C TRP A 110 3.69 -4.09 6.78
N ARG A 111 3.44 -5.21 6.09
CA ARG A 111 2.48 -6.22 6.53
C ARG A 111 2.79 -6.72 7.95
N GLY A 112 4.07 -6.97 8.24
CA GLY A 112 4.51 -7.39 9.57
C GLY A 112 4.18 -6.36 10.65
N GLU A 113 4.44 -5.08 10.37
CA GLU A 113 4.12 -3.99 11.29
C GLU A 113 2.61 -3.81 11.50
N VAL A 114 1.80 -3.92 10.44
CA VAL A 114 0.34 -3.87 10.55
C VAL A 114 -0.19 -4.99 11.44
N VAL A 115 0.31 -6.21 11.28
CA VAL A 115 -0.05 -7.35 12.15
C VAL A 115 0.34 -7.07 13.60
N ARG A 116 1.57 -6.59 13.84
CA ARG A 116 2.04 -6.21 15.17
C ARG A 116 1.13 -5.17 15.82
N VAL A 117 0.85 -4.06 15.12
CA VAL A 117 -0.03 -2.99 15.63
C VAL A 117 -1.45 -3.49 15.89
N ARG A 118 -2.00 -4.32 15.00
CA ARG A 118 -3.34 -4.91 15.18
C ARG A 118 -3.41 -5.77 16.44
N ASP A 119 -2.42 -6.62 16.64
CA ASP A 119 -2.47 -7.66 17.68
C ASP A 119 -2.02 -7.13 19.06
N GLU A 120 -1.10 -6.15 19.10
CA GLU A 120 -0.56 -5.59 20.34
C GLU A 120 -1.24 -4.29 20.79
N GLU A 121 -1.62 -3.41 19.84
CA GLU A 121 -2.14 -2.07 20.14
C GLU A 121 -3.65 -1.97 19.89
N CYS A 122 -4.17 -2.76 18.93
CA CYS A 122 -5.59 -2.83 18.56
C CYS A 122 -6.25 -1.44 18.40
N PRO A 123 -5.69 -0.55 17.55
CA PRO A 123 -6.25 0.79 17.37
C PRO A 123 -7.67 0.70 16.81
N ARG A 124 -8.54 1.62 17.24
CA ARG A 124 -9.91 1.72 16.73
C ARG A 124 -9.95 2.70 15.56
N ILE A 125 -10.11 2.16 14.36
CA ILE A 125 -10.23 2.97 13.14
C ILE A 125 -11.61 3.65 13.12
N PRO A 126 -11.71 4.96 12.79
CA PRO A 126 -12.97 5.69 12.69
C PRO A 126 -13.97 5.05 11.70
N ASP A 127 -15.27 5.13 12.01
CA ASP A 127 -16.34 4.63 11.14
C ASP A 127 -16.39 5.31 9.77
N THR A 128 -15.86 6.54 9.66
CA THR A 128 -15.78 7.29 8.41
C THR A 128 -14.98 6.58 7.32
N TYR A 129 -14.01 5.75 7.71
CA TYR A 129 -13.23 4.92 6.76
C TYR A 129 -13.95 3.64 6.34
N ARG A 130 -14.98 3.21 7.09
CA ARG A 130 -15.79 2.01 6.80
C ARG A 130 -17.01 2.29 5.93
N GLY A 131 -17.36 3.57 5.75
CA GLY A 131 -18.59 3.99 5.07
C GLY A 131 -18.61 3.69 3.56
N ASN A 132 -19.71 3.04 3.14
CA ASN A 132 -20.12 2.66 1.78
C ASN A 132 -19.35 1.48 1.14
N PRO A 133 -19.89 0.23 1.16
CA PRO A 133 -19.26 -0.91 0.50
C PRO A 133 -19.11 -0.65 -1.01
N TYR A 134 -18.04 -1.16 -1.61
CA TYR A 134 -18.07 -1.34 -3.07
C TYR A 134 -19.21 -2.31 -3.39
N PRO A 135 -20.11 -2.00 -4.34
CA PRO A 135 -21.02 -3.01 -4.85
C PRO A 135 -20.18 -4.18 -5.35
N ASP A 136 -20.56 -5.39 -4.96
CA ASP A 136 -19.83 -6.63 -5.22
C ASP A 136 -19.25 -6.65 -6.65
N GLN A 137 -17.92 -6.72 -6.77
CA GLN A 137 -17.22 -6.93 -8.05
C GLN A 137 -16.98 -8.41 -8.27
#